data_AF-A0A8H5VJ09-F1
#
_entry.id   AF-A0A8H5VJ09-F1
#
_cell.length_a   1.000
_cell.length_b   1.000
_cell.length_c   1.000
_cell.angle_alpha   90.00
_cell.angle_beta   90.00
_cell.angle_gamma   90.00
#
_symmetry.space_group_name_H-M   'P 1'
#
loop_
_entity.id
_entity.type
_entity.pdbx_description
1 polymer ?
#
loop_
_entity_poly.entity_id
_entity_poly.type
_entity_poly.pdbx_seq_one_letter_code
_entity_poly.pdbx_strand_id
1 'polypeptide(L)'
;MQHRQSISQKVPTGSEAVAALSDQIACMKVQTDEPATASTTSDDGVPSSSPPCPRARRIGYSRIWVHLKGTPGYFICECCYRENIATSSLKGHFEVLEMSGDPAVSCTFWIPRIKNVLWPEAVQTNSVESLCVFLNSLIKLKPCNPGVEVGFSSATVIYRMSNDIEGFNVCESCHELYVIGTAFEDRFCRQEDPKGATAIMCHMGYLYTSQSVARFAKRGNWNAFVEGAYERLIQPECLGTAVQADGGAWLELSQGVADLFVTCKTCYMDYLANGDFANEYAASSPPPGPNHQWTCTLSQLSVRWALEAANSRQYHAVFIEAVRVISGLSPCTPAGITGGRWFSLVRECPGFSICEGCHAGAIQSRGLGYLFFEIPLPPEGLQTAMLCSLCPSAPRFERLREKLCEAVDTGNFDVFSDFAVKFARVPAYPRTGAWQNVKWWGYLGLLFCEECYYEFIAKTRLGHSLPINETMYKEYQMCQI
;
A
#
# COMPACT_ATOMS: atom_id res chain seq x y z
N MET A 1 20.89 -29.61 -39.27
CA MET A 1 20.23 -30.27 -38.13
C MET A 1 21.07 -30.05 -36.88
N GLN A 2 20.73 -29.05 -36.07
CA GLN A 2 21.20 -28.90 -34.70
C GLN A 2 20.24 -27.93 -33.98
N HIS A 3 19.63 -28.43 -32.90
CA HIS A 3 18.65 -27.75 -32.07
C HIS A 3 19.25 -26.54 -31.35
N ARG A 4 18.67 -25.35 -31.54
CA ARG A 4 18.76 -24.22 -30.61
C ARG A 4 17.61 -24.35 -29.61
N GLN A 5 17.91 -24.70 -28.36
CA GLN A 5 16.96 -24.53 -27.26
C GLN A 5 16.99 -23.07 -26.80
N SER A 6 15.86 -22.39 -27.00
CA SER A 6 15.54 -21.08 -26.44
C SER A 6 15.31 -21.24 -24.93
N ILE A 7 16.17 -20.65 -24.12
CA ILE A 7 15.95 -20.53 -22.67
C ILE A 7 15.04 -19.32 -22.47
N SER A 8 13.75 -19.61 -22.31
CA SER A 8 12.72 -18.64 -21.97
C SER A 8 13.03 -18.02 -20.60
N GLN A 9 13.15 -16.70 -20.58
CA GLN A 9 13.26 -15.90 -19.36
C GLN A 9 12.00 -16.14 -18.52
N LYS A 10 12.16 -16.75 -17.33
CA LYS A 10 11.09 -16.80 -16.32
C LYS A 10 10.88 -15.39 -15.77
N VAL A 11 9.83 -14.74 -16.28
CA VAL A 11 9.17 -13.58 -15.66
C VAL A 11 8.77 -13.96 -14.23
N PRO A 12 8.92 -13.07 -13.22
CA PRO A 12 8.52 -13.36 -11.85
C PRO A 12 7.06 -13.80 -11.82
N THR A 13 6.78 -14.90 -11.11
CA THR A 13 5.43 -15.44 -10.96
C THR A 13 4.54 -14.43 -10.23
N GLY A 14 3.37 -14.13 -10.80
CA GLY A 14 2.43 -13.09 -10.37
C GLY A 14 1.82 -13.20 -8.97
N SER A 15 2.31 -14.04 -8.06
CA SER A 15 1.82 -14.10 -6.67
C SER A 15 2.54 -13.14 -5.71
N GLU A 16 3.78 -12.71 -6.02
CA GLU A 16 4.54 -11.76 -5.18
C GLU A 16 4.29 -10.29 -5.55
N ALA A 17 3.93 -10.01 -6.81
CA ALA A 17 3.66 -8.65 -7.28
C ALA A 17 2.27 -8.12 -6.89
N VAL A 18 1.30 -9.01 -6.65
CA VAL A 18 -0.10 -8.63 -6.36
C VAL A 18 -0.34 -8.46 -4.85
N ALA A 19 0.40 -9.18 -4.00
CA ALA A 19 0.45 -8.90 -2.56
C ALA A 19 1.00 -7.47 -2.30
N ALA A 20 1.99 -7.06 -3.10
CA ALA A 20 2.59 -5.72 -3.01
C ALA A 20 1.65 -4.58 -3.43
N LEU A 21 0.65 -4.81 -4.30
CA LEU A 21 -0.35 -3.80 -4.67
C LEU A 21 -1.51 -3.71 -3.67
N SER A 22 -1.86 -4.83 -3.03
CA SER A 22 -2.82 -4.85 -1.91
C SER A 22 -2.22 -4.25 -0.62
N ASP A 23 -0.91 -4.42 -0.41
CA ASP A 23 -0.13 -3.77 0.66
C ASP A 23 0.14 -2.27 0.42
N GLN A 24 -0.08 -1.78 -0.81
CA GLN A 24 0.28 -0.41 -1.19
C GLN A 24 -0.69 0.65 -0.65
N ILE A 25 -2.00 0.38 -0.48
CA ILE A 25 -2.99 1.45 -0.18
C ILE A 25 -4.15 0.92 0.67
N ALA A 26 -3.89 0.64 1.94
CA ALA A 26 -4.94 0.34 2.92
C ALA A 26 -5.27 1.51 3.84
N CYS A 27 -4.82 2.73 3.51
CA CYS A 27 -5.06 3.95 4.30
C CYS A 27 -6.30 4.74 3.85
N MET A 28 -7.36 4.04 3.46
CA MET A 28 -8.65 4.69 3.22
C MET A 28 -9.52 4.55 4.47
N LYS A 29 -9.86 5.69 5.06
CA LYS A 29 -10.89 5.74 6.09
C LYS A 29 -12.19 5.19 5.50
N VAL A 30 -12.75 4.17 6.14
CA VAL A 30 -14.21 4.04 6.17
C VAL A 30 -14.68 5.04 7.22
N GLN A 31 -14.97 6.28 6.79
CA GLN A 31 -15.50 7.30 7.68
C GLN A 31 -17.02 7.15 7.87
N THR A 32 -17.42 7.42 9.10
CA THR A 32 -18.79 7.63 9.58
C THR A 32 -18.98 9.12 9.82
N ASP A 33 -20.16 9.64 9.51
CA ASP A 33 -20.55 11.01 9.82
C ASP A 33 -20.68 11.21 11.34
N GLU A 34 -19.60 11.54 12.03
CA GLU A 34 -19.65 12.30 13.29
C GLU A 34 -18.46 13.28 13.32
N PRO A 35 -18.71 14.58 13.58
CA PRO A 35 -17.64 15.56 13.65
C PRO A 35 -16.79 15.30 14.89
N ALA A 36 -15.52 14.94 14.68
CA ALA A 36 -14.53 14.97 15.74
C ALA A 36 -14.44 16.42 16.24
N THR A 37 -14.71 16.61 17.53
CA THR A 37 -14.48 17.87 18.23
C THR A 37 -12.99 18.20 18.10
N ALA A 38 -12.71 19.39 17.58
CA ALA A 38 -11.36 19.90 17.39
C ALA A 38 -10.60 19.89 18.72
N SER A 39 -9.58 19.04 18.82
CA SER A 39 -8.58 19.14 19.88
C SER A 39 -7.60 20.25 19.52
N THR A 40 -7.43 21.15 20.48
CA THR A 40 -6.61 22.35 20.46
C THR A 40 -5.15 22.05 20.14
N THR A 41 -4.56 22.91 19.31
CA THR A 41 -3.13 23.01 19.00
C THR A 41 -2.30 23.16 20.27
N SER A 42 -1.26 22.32 20.44
CA SER A 42 -0.14 22.63 21.33
C SER A 42 1.04 23.11 20.49
N ASP A 43 1.65 24.18 20.98
CA ASP A 43 2.60 25.06 20.32
C ASP A 43 4.04 24.62 20.62
N ASP A 44 4.34 23.33 20.39
CA ASP A 44 5.68 22.76 20.51
C ASP A 44 5.77 21.57 19.55
N GLY A 45 6.56 21.70 18.49
CA GLY A 45 6.63 20.79 17.33
C GLY A 45 7.17 19.38 17.59
N VAL A 46 6.61 18.65 18.55
CA VAL A 46 6.82 17.22 18.79
C VAL A 46 5.45 16.55 18.90
N PRO A 47 5.09 15.58 18.02
CA PRO A 47 3.83 14.88 18.14
C PRO A 47 3.83 14.00 19.40
N SER A 48 3.15 14.44 20.46
CA SER A 48 2.90 13.66 21.68
C SER A 48 1.71 12.70 21.51
N SER A 49 1.51 12.17 20.31
CA SER A 49 0.39 11.27 19.98
C SER A 49 0.94 9.94 19.46
N SER A 50 0.36 8.83 19.92
CA SER A 50 0.71 7.50 19.41
C SER A 50 0.64 7.48 17.87
N PRO A 51 1.44 6.64 17.20
CA PRO A 51 1.42 6.55 15.74
C PRO A 51 -0.01 6.28 15.22
N PRO A 52 -0.40 6.86 14.06
CA PRO A 52 -1.72 6.65 13.49
C PRO A 52 -1.97 5.16 13.22
N CYS A 53 -3.25 4.81 13.10
CA CYS A 53 -3.64 3.44 12.77
C CYS A 53 -3.09 3.05 11.38
N PRO A 54 -2.32 1.96 11.25
CA PRO A 54 -1.79 1.52 9.96
C PRO A 54 -2.85 0.86 9.08
N ARG A 55 -4.06 0.62 9.60
CA ARG A 55 -5.16 -0.07 8.89
C ARG A 55 -4.68 -1.42 8.36
N ALA A 56 -4.97 -1.75 7.11
CA ALA A 56 -4.53 -3.02 6.53
C ALA A 56 -3.05 -3.01 6.09
N ARG A 57 -2.32 -1.88 6.20
CA ARG A 57 -0.88 -1.85 5.93
C ARG A 57 -0.17 -2.73 6.94
N ARG A 58 0.62 -3.68 6.46
CA ARG A 58 1.44 -4.56 7.29
C ARG A 58 2.66 -3.80 7.80
N ILE A 59 2.89 -3.90 9.09
CA ILE A 59 3.98 -3.25 9.82
C ILE A 59 5.04 -4.29 10.12
N GLY A 60 6.21 -4.12 9.51
CA GLY A 60 7.37 -5.00 9.64
C GLY A 60 8.43 -4.50 10.62
N TYR A 61 8.08 -3.61 11.55
CA TYR A 61 9.00 -2.99 12.50
C TYR A 61 8.41 -2.95 13.91
N SER A 62 9.26 -2.62 14.90
CA SER A 62 8.89 -2.71 16.31
C SER A 62 7.72 -1.78 16.65
N ARG A 63 6.66 -2.33 17.24
CA ARG A 63 5.48 -1.56 17.65
C ARG A 63 4.71 -2.30 18.75
N ILE A 64 4.02 -1.52 19.57
CA ILE A 64 3.05 -2.03 20.53
C ILE A 64 1.75 -2.41 19.80
N TRP A 65 1.37 -3.67 19.97
CA TRP A 65 0.11 -4.23 19.51
C TRP A 65 -0.72 -4.66 20.70
N VAL A 66 -2.03 -4.72 20.48
CA VAL A 66 -2.98 -5.24 21.45
C VAL A 66 -3.72 -6.40 20.80
N HIS A 67 -3.81 -7.53 21.51
CA HIS A 67 -4.51 -8.71 21.02
C HIS A 67 -5.59 -9.16 22.01
N LEU A 68 -6.61 -9.82 21.48
CA LEU A 68 -7.67 -10.43 22.29
C LEU A 68 -7.19 -11.82 22.75
N LYS A 69 -7.30 -12.09 24.06
CA LYS A 69 -6.86 -13.37 24.64
C LYS A 69 -7.54 -14.55 23.94
N GLY A 70 -6.74 -15.51 23.48
CA GLY A 70 -7.24 -16.73 22.84
C GLY A 70 -7.57 -16.61 21.36
N THR A 71 -7.22 -15.51 20.69
CA THR A 71 -7.38 -15.36 19.23
C THR A 71 -6.04 -15.08 18.55
N PRO A 72 -5.31 -16.11 18.07
CA PRO A 72 -4.05 -15.89 17.39
C PRO A 72 -4.26 -15.17 16.05
N GLY A 73 -3.36 -14.25 15.70
CA GLY A 73 -3.39 -13.54 14.41
C GLY A 73 -4.29 -12.29 14.36
N TYR A 74 -4.93 -11.91 15.47
CA TYR A 74 -5.71 -10.68 15.57
C TYR A 74 -4.93 -9.59 16.30
N PHE A 75 -4.59 -8.51 15.58
CA PHE A 75 -3.76 -7.43 16.11
C PHE A 75 -4.46 -6.08 15.96
N ILE A 76 -4.52 -5.34 17.07
CA ILE A 76 -5.08 -4.00 17.15
C ILE A 76 -3.92 -3.05 17.45
N CYS A 77 -3.76 -2.00 16.64
CA CYS A 77 -2.75 -0.99 16.93
C CYS A 77 -3.13 -0.18 18.18
N GLU A 78 -2.14 0.38 18.87
CA GLU A 78 -2.33 1.21 20.07
C GLU A 78 -3.36 2.34 19.89
N CYS A 79 -3.34 3.04 18.73
CA CYS A 79 -4.30 4.10 18.39
C CYS A 79 -5.75 3.59 18.46
N CYS A 80 -6.06 2.48 17.78
CA CYS A 80 -7.39 1.87 17.81
C CYS A 80 -7.79 1.39 19.21
N TYR A 81 -6.85 0.77 19.94
CA TYR A 81 -7.12 0.30 21.29
C TYR A 81 -7.50 1.46 22.21
N ARG A 82 -6.70 2.54 22.21
CA ARG A 82 -6.96 3.72 23.05
C ARG A 82 -8.30 4.35 22.72
N GLU A 83 -8.60 4.53 21.43
CA GLU A 83 -9.80 5.23 20.98
C GLU A 83 -11.08 4.42 21.14
N ASN A 84 -11.02 3.09 21.05
CA ASN A 84 -12.24 2.27 20.94
C ASN A 84 -12.41 1.23 22.05
N ILE A 85 -11.34 0.82 22.75
CA ILE A 85 -11.36 -0.34 23.64
C ILE A 85 -10.96 0.02 25.07
N ALA A 86 -9.96 0.89 25.27
CA ALA A 86 -9.34 1.16 26.57
C ALA A 86 -10.32 1.67 27.64
N THR A 87 -11.39 2.36 27.23
CA THR A 87 -12.43 2.91 28.11
C THR A 87 -13.59 1.93 28.36
N SER A 88 -13.65 0.80 27.65
CA SER A 88 -14.69 -0.21 27.81
C SER A 88 -14.46 -1.10 29.05
N SER A 89 -15.53 -1.71 29.55
CA SER A 89 -15.48 -2.77 30.56
C SER A 89 -14.71 -4.02 30.08
N LEU A 90 -14.62 -4.21 28.76
CA LEU A 90 -13.98 -5.37 28.13
C LEU A 90 -12.46 -5.27 28.04
N LYS A 91 -11.84 -4.15 28.43
CA LYS A 91 -10.39 -3.95 28.31
C LYS A 91 -9.55 -5.07 28.94
N GLY A 92 -10.05 -5.73 29.99
CA GLY A 92 -9.36 -6.83 30.68
C GLY A 92 -9.24 -8.14 29.88
N HIS A 93 -9.97 -8.25 28.76
CA HIS A 93 -9.85 -9.37 27.82
C HIS A 93 -8.71 -9.20 26.83
N PHE A 94 -8.09 -8.02 26.79
CA PHE A 94 -7.01 -7.70 25.86
C PHE A 94 -5.66 -7.72 26.58
N GLU A 95 -4.62 -8.05 25.82
CA GLU A 95 -3.23 -8.06 26.28
C GLU A 95 -2.38 -7.21 25.35
N VAL A 96 -1.40 -6.53 25.94
CA VAL A 96 -0.42 -5.72 25.22
C VAL A 96 0.76 -6.61 24.85
N LEU A 97 1.19 -6.53 23.59
CA LEU A 97 2.33 -7.23 23.04
C LEU A 97 3.28 -6.24 22.39
N GLU A 98 4.54 -6.26 22.80
CA GLU A 98 5.61 -5.61 22.06
C GLU A 98 6.11 -6.60 21.00
N MET A 99 5.92 -6.27 19.74
CA MET A 99 6.38 -7.11 18.63
C MET A 99 7.54 -6.43 17.93
N SER A 100 8.56 -7.20 17.58
CA SER A 100 9.74 -6.73 16.83
C SER A 100 9.45 -6.36 15.38
N GLY A 101 8.29 -6.75 14.85
CA GLY A 101 7.89 -6.55 13.46
C GLY A 101 7.97 -7.80 12.57
N ASP A 102 8.41 -8.93 13.10
CA ASP A 102 8.44 -10.23 12.39
C ASP A 102 7.60 -11.28 13.14
N PRO A 103 6.49 -11.79 12.55
CA PRO A 103 5.97 -11.47 11.22
C PRO A 103 5.36 -10.07 11.16
N ALA A 104 5.33 -9.49 9.95
CA ALA A 104 4.66 -8.21 9.72
C ALA A 104 3.13 -8.35 9.88
N VAL A 105 2.53 -7.49 10.68
CA VAL A 105 1.10 -7.55 11.05
C VAL A 105 0.37 -6.23 10.74
N SER A 106 -0.94 -6.28 10.56
CA SER A 106 -1.78 -5.10 10.29
C SER A 106 -2.85 -4.90 11.36
N CYS A 107 -3.45 -3.72 11.42
CA CYS A 107 -4.54 -3.45 12.34
C CYS A 107 -5.86 -3.96 11.77
N THR A 108 -6.44 -4.97 12.43
CA THR A 108 -7.67 -5.64 12.00
C THR A 108 -8.94 -5.01 12.56
N PHE A 109 -8.84 -4.06 13.49
CA PHE A 109 -10.01 -3.43 14.14
C PHE A 109 -10.99 -2.79 13.14
N TRP A 110 -10.48 -2.28 12.02
CA TRP A 110 -11.27 -1.57 11.02
C TRP A 110 -11.93 -2.46 9.97
N ILE A 111 -11.80 -3.79 10.08
CA ILE A 111 -12.62 -4.72 9.32
C ILE A 111 -14.09 -4.39 9.60
N PRO A 112 -14.94 -4.11 8.58
CA PRO A 112 -16.28 -3.59 8.80
C PRO A 112 -17.14 -4.43 9.74
N ARG A 113 -17.09 -5.77 9.64
CA ARG A 113 -17.81 -6.66 10.56
C ARG A 113 -17.35 -6.54 12.01
N ILE A 114 -16.05 -6.39 12.24
CA ILE A 114 -15.51 -6.18 13.59
C ILE A 114 -16.00 -4.84 14.13
N LYS A 115 -15.73 -3.76 13.40
CA LYS A 115 -16.02 -2.40 13.86
C LYS A 115 -17.51 -2.13 14.04
N ASN A 116 -18.34 -2.56 13.09
CA ASN A 116 -19.74 -2.11 13.01
C ASN A 116 -20.73 -3.10 13.63
N VAL A 117 -20.32 -4.35 13.88
CA VAL A 117 -21.23 -5.42 14.32
C VAL A 117 -20.71 -6.05 15.61
N LEU A 118 -19.58 -6.76 15.53
CA LEU A 118 -19.11 -7.60 16.63
C LEU A 118 -18.59 -6.79 17.82
N TRP A 119 -17.90 -5.67 17.58
CA TRP A 119 -17.42 -4.82 18.68
C TRP A 119 -18.57 -4.09 19.40
N PRO A 120 -19.52 -3.43 18.71
CA PRO A 120 -20.72 -2.88 19.36
C PRO A 120 -21.54 -3.93 20.13
N GLU A 121 -21.76 -5.11 19.55
CA GLU A 121 -22.43 -6.24 20.21
C GLU A 121 -21.69 -6.66 21.48
N ALA A 122 -20.36 -6.77 21.40
CA ALA A 122 -19.54 -7.15 22.56
C ALA A 122 -19.68 -6.14 23.70
N VAL A 123 -19.60 -4.84 23.39
CA VAL A 123 -19.78 -3.78 24.39
C VAL A 123 -21.19 -3.81 24.99
N GLN A 124 -22.22 -4.00 24.17
CA GLN A 124 -23.61 -4.05 24.62
C GLN A 124 -23.90 -5.25 25.53
N THR A 125 -23.37 -6.42 25.17
CA THR A 125 -23.57 -7.68 25.91
C THR A 125 -22.56 -7.89 27.03
N ASN A 126 -21.53 -7.04 27.10
CA ASN A 126 -20.36 -7.21 27.95
C ASN A 126 -19.70 -8.59 27.80
N SER A 127 -19.62 -9.10 26.56
CA SER A 127 -19.02 -10.38 26.21
C SER A 127 -18.19 -10.30 24.93
N VAL A 128 -17.00 -10.90 24.92
CA VAL A 128 -16.14 -10.99 23.72
C VAL A 128 -16.33 -12.29 22.93
N GLU A 129 -17.27 -13.13 23.31
CA GLU A 129 -17.40 -14.50 22.78
C GLU A 129 -17.67 -14.54 21.26
N SER A 130 -18.67 -13.81 20.77
CA SER A 130 -18.97 -13.71 19.32
C SER A 130 -17.77 -13.21 18.52
N LEU A 131 -17.05 -12.22 19.06
CA LEU A 131 -15.83 -11.70 18.46
C LEU A 131 -14.72 -12.75 18.44
N CYS A 132 -14.49 -13.49 19.53
CA CYS A 132 -13.51 -14.56 19.59
C CYS A 132 -13.80 -15.68 18.58
N VAL A 133 -15.06 -16.10 18.45
CA VAL A 133 -15.47 -17.14 17.50
C VAL A 133 -15.17 -16.70 16.07
N PHE A 134 -15.53 -15.47 15.72
CA PHE A 134 -15.24 -14.91 14.41
C PHE A 134 -13.75 -14.80 14.13
N LEU A 135 -12.95 -14.28 15.07
CA LEU A 135 -11.51 -14.14 14.86
C LEU A 135 -10.80 -15.48 14.66
N ASN A 136 -11.23 -16.51 15.38
CA ASN A 136 -10.70 -17.86 15.19
C ASN A 136 -11.14 -18.50 13.87
N SER A 137 -12.27 -18.06 13.27
CA SER A 137 -12.67 -18.53 11.94
C SER A 137 -11.83 -17.90 10.83
N LEU A 138 -11.32 -16.67 11.00
CA LEU A 138 -10.49 -15.97 10.01
C LEU A 138 -9.23 -16.74 9.61
N ILE A 139 -8.67 -17.54 10.51
CA ILE A 139 -7.48 -18.39 10.24
C ILE A 139 -7.75 -19.41 9.12
N LYS A 140 -9.02 -19.81 8.95
CA LYS A 140 -9.44 -20.79 7.95
C LYS A 140 -9.77 -20.15 6.61
N LEU A 141 -9.94 -18.83 6.57
CA LEU A 141 -10.32 -18.10 5.36
C LEU A 141 -9.11 -17.87 4.46
N LYS A 142 -9.26 -18.17 3.17
CA LYS A 142 -8.24 -17.90 2.17
C LYS A 142 -8.21 -16.41 1.84
N PRO A 143 -7.06 -15.73 1.84
CA PRO A 143 -7.00 -14.32 1.43
C PRO A 143 -7.62 -14.11 0.04
N CYS A 144 -8.36 -13.01 -0.12
CA CYS A 144 -8.86 -12.60 -1.43
C CYS A 144 -7.70 -12.09 -2.28
N ASN A 145 -7.68 -12.45 -3.57
CA ASN A 145 -6.80 -11.87 -4.58
C ASN A 145 -7.65 -11.00 -5.53
N PRO A 146 -7.77 -9.68 -5.28
CA PRO A 146 -8.52 -8.77 -6.14
C PRO A 146 -8.02 -8.81 -7.59
N GLY A 147 -8.94 -8.77 -8.56
CA GLY A 147 -8.57 -8.67 -9.98
C GLY A 147 -7.90 -9.92 -10.58
N VAL A 148 -7.70 -10.99 -9.80
CA VAL A 148 -7.09 -12.24 -10.26
C VAL A 148 -8.17 -13.28 -10.48
N GLU A 149 -8.21 -13.84 -11.68
CA GLU A 149 -9.00 -15.02 -11.97
C GLU A 149 -8.38 -16.24 -11.28
N VAL A 150 -9.14 -16.85 -10.36
CA VAL A 150 -8.74 -18.07 -9.67
C VAL A 150 -9.48 -19.24 -10.29
N GLY A 151 -8.74 -20.29 -10.62
CA GLY A 151 -9.31 -21.54 -11.13
C GLY A 151 -10.43 -22.04 -10.22
N PHE A 152 -11.57 -22.35 -10.82
CA PHE A 152 -12.73 -22.83 -10.08
C PHE A 152 -12.50 -24.30 -9.70
N SER A 153 -12.68 -24.61 -8.42
CA SER A 153 -12.64 -25.98 -7.89
C SER A 153 -13.97 -26.27 -7.21
N SER A 154 -14.37 -27.54 -7.11
CA SER A 154 -15.62 -27.95 -6.47
C SER A 154 -15.74 -27.53 -4.98
N ALA A 155 -14.64 -27.12 -4.35
CA ALA A 155 -14.61 -26.61 -2.98
C ALA A 155 -14.65 -25.06 -2.88
N THR A 156 -14.70 -24.34 -4.01
CA THR A 156 -14.70 -22.87 -4.01
C THR A 156 -16.09 -22.33 -3.72
N VAL A 157 -16.28 -21.73 -2.53
CA VAL A 157 -17.52 -21.05 -2.16
C VAL A 157 -17.54 -19.62 -2.70
N ILE A 158 -18.59 -19.27 -3.42
CA ILE A 158 -18.85 -17.92 -3.91
C ILE A 158 -20.23 -17.43 -3.51
N TYR A 159 -20.37 -16.11 -3.41
CA TYR A 159 -21.62 -15.42 -3.16
C TYR A 159 -21.92 -14.50 -4.34
N ARG A 160 -23.21 -14.40 -4.70
CA ARG A 160 -23.68 -13.55 -5.80
C ARG A 160 -24.84 -12.67 -5.34
N MET A 161 -24.95 -11.50 -5.95
CA MET A 161 -26.13 -10.65 -5.76
C MET A 161 -27.37 -11.32 -6.36
N SER A 162 -28.52 -11.10 -5.73
CA SER A 162 -29.82 -11.58 -6.19
C SER A 162 -30.31 -10.79 -7.42
N ASN A 163 -29.75 -11.09 -8.59
CA ASN A 163 -30.09 -10.59 -9.93
C ASN A 163 -29.81 -9.10 -10.23
N ASP A 164 -29.17 -8.34 -9.33
CA ASP A 164 -28.90 -6.92 -9.56
C ASP A 164 -27.73 -6.66 -10.54
N ILE A 165 -26.64 -7.43 -10.42
CA ILE A 165 -25.49 -7.37 -11.33
C ILE A 165 -25.13 -8.79 -11.76
N GLU A 166 -25.35 -9.10 -13.04
CA GLU A 166 -25.00 -10.40 -13.60
C GLU A 166 -23.49 -10.63 -13.50
N GLY A 167 -23.09 -11.80 -12.98
CA GLY A 167 -21.68 -12.16 -12.84
C GLY A 167 -20.94 -11.52 -11.67
N PHE A 168 -21.58 -10.71 -10.81
CA PHE A 168 -20.93 -10.15 -9.63
C PHE A 168 -20.65 -11.24 -8.58
N ASN A 169 -19.42 -11.75 -8.60
CA ASN A 169 -18.93 -12.75 -7.66
C ASN A 169 -18.21 -12.14 -6.45
N VAL A 170 -18.47 -12.69 -5.27
CA VAL A 170 -17.82 -12.38 -4.00
C VAL A 170 -17.23 -13.67 -3.43
N CYS A 171 -15.94 -13.69 -3.11
CA CYS A 171 -15.34 -14.83 -2.43
C CYS A 171 -15.80 -14.92 -0.97
N GLU A 172 -15.74 -16.11 -0.38
CA GLU A 172 -16.09 -16.37 1.02
C GLU A 172 -15.47 -15.34 1.98
N SER A 173 -14.18 -15.05 1.83
CA SER A 173 -13.48 -14.10 2.69
C SER A 173 -14.02 -12.67 2.59
N CYS A 174 -14.32 -12.19 1.38
CA CYS A 174 -14.91 -10.87 1.23
C CYS A 174 -16.35 -10.82 1.75
N HIS A 175 -17.11 -11.90 1.60
CA HIS A 175 -18.45 -11.99 2.17
C HIS A 175 -18.39 -11.92 3.71
N GLU A 176 -17.55 -12.74 4.33
CA GLU A 176 -17.35 -12.80 5.79
C GLU A 176 -16.86 -11.48 6.39
N LEU A 177 -15.99 -10.74 5.69
CA LEU A 177 -15.34 -9.52 6.19
C LEU A 177 -16.17 -8.24 5.95
N TYR A 178 -16.86 -8.16 4.81
CA TYR A 178 -17.47 -6.91 4.33
C TYR A 178 -19.00 -6.95 4.25
N VAL A 179 -19.61 -8.12 4.12
CA VAL A 179 -21.06 -8.26 3.88
C VAL A 179 -21.82 -8.71 5.12
N ILE A 180 -21.32 -9.72 5.84
CA ILE A 180 -22.04 -10.29 7.00
C ILE A 180 -22.20 -9.26 8.11
N GLY A 181 -23.41 -9.21 8.68
CA GLY A 181 -23.84 -8.28 9.71
C GLY A 181 -24.18 -6.89 9.17
N THR A 182 -24.20 -6.71 7.85
CA THR A 182 -24.71 -5.48 7.21
C THR A 182 -26.16 -5.67 6.77
N ALA A 183 -26.87 -4.56 6.55
CA ALA A 183 -28.24 -4.60 6.01
C ALA A 183 -28.35 -5.20 4.60
N PHE A 184 -27.21 -5.53 3.96
CA PHE A 184 -27.16 -6.13 2.63
C PHE A 184 -26.87 -7.63 2.65
N GLU A 185 -26.71 -8.27 3.82
CA GLU A 185 -26.39 -9.70 3.92
C GLU A 185 -27.34 -10.59 3.10
N ASP A 186 -28.65 -10.39 3.25
CA ASP A 186 -29.69 -11.16 2.54
C ASP A 186 -29.72 -10.90 1.03
N ARG A 187 -28.95 -9.92 0.52
CA ARG A 187 -28.83 -9.65 -0.92
C ARG A 187 -27.80 -10.56 -1.60
N PHE A 188 -26.97 -11.24 -0.82
CA PHE A 188 -25.93 -12.13 -1.32
C PHE A 188 -26.29 -13.59 -1.05
N CYS A 189 -26.52 -14.34 -2.12
CA CYS A 189 -26.82 -15.75 -2.04
C CYS A 189 -25.56 -16.58 -2.27
N ARG A 190 -25.33 -17.55 -1.38
CA ARG A 190 -24.30 -18.57 -1.57
C ARG A 190 -24.62 -19.39 -2.83
N GLN A 191 -23.61 -19.61 -3.66
CA GLN A 191 -23.70 -20.45 -4.84
C GLN A 191 -22.63 -21.54 -4.75
N GLU A 192 -23.08 -22.78 -4.88
CA GLU A 192 -22.21 -23.95 -5.03
C GLU A 192 -22.16 -24.27 -6.51
N ASP A 193 -20.96 -24.21 -7.11
CA ASP A 193 -20.71 -24.58 -8.51
C ASP A 193 -21.52 -23.76 -9.56
N PRO A 194 -21.00 -22.60 -10.01
CA PRO A 194 -21.55 -21.94 -11.19
C PRO A 194 -21.24 -22.80 -12.41
N LYS A 195 -22.25 -23.60 -12.82
CA LYS A 195 -22.19 -24.51 -13.97
C LYS A 195 -21.39 -23.91 -15.14
N GLY A 196 -20.22 -24.47 -15.39
CA GLY A 196 -19.40 -24.17 -16.58
C GLY A 196 -18.33 -23.07 -16.44
N ALA A 197 -18.16 -22.43 -15.28
CA ALA A 197 -17.07 -21.47 -15.08
C ALA A 197 -15.75 -22.18 -14.72
N THR A 198 -14.68 -21.91 -15.46
CA THR A 198 -13.34 -22.47 -15.20
C THR A 198 -12.48 -21.57 -14.31
N ALA A 199 -12.80 -20.28 -14.22
CA ALA A 199 -12.15 -19.33 -13.33
C ALA A 199 -13.14 -18.24 -12.89
N ILE A 200 -12.90 -17.68 -11.71
CA ILE A 200 -13.76 -16.63 -11.12
C ILE A 200 -12.88 -15.53 -10.53
N MET A 201 -13.32 -14.30 -10.71
CA MET A 201 -12.74 -13.11 -10.09
C MET A 201 -13.66 -12.57 -8.98
N CYS A 202 -13.09 -12.19 -7.84
CA CYS A 202 -13.84 -11.57 -6.75
C CYS A 202 -13.97 -10.06 -6.98
N HIS A 203 -15.18 -9.59 -7.29
CA HIS A 203 -15.46 -8.18 -7.55
C HIS A 203 -15.55 -7.35 -6.26
N MET A 204 -15.85 -7.97 -5.12
CA MET A 204 -15.71 -7.33 -3.81
C MET A 204 -14.24 -7.14 -3.42
N GLY A 205 -13.29 -7.69 -4.17
CA GLY A 205 -11.86 -7.46 -3.95
C GLY A 205 -11.41 -6.05 -4.34
N TYR A 206 -12.14 -5.36 -5.22
CA TYR A 206 -11.79 -3.99 -5.59
C TYR A 206 -11.92 -3.04 -4.40
N LEU A 207 -11.04 -2.03 -4.34
CA LEU A 207 -11.01 -1.06 -3.23
C LEU A 207 -12.35 -0.31 -3.13
N TYR A 208 -12.90 0.13 -4.26
CA TYR A 208 -14.19 0.82 -4.26
C TYR A 208 -15.32 -0.05 -3.67
N THR A 209 -15.47 -1.30 -4.12
CA THR A 209 -16.60 -2.18 -3.76
C THR A 209 -16.53 -2.63 -2.31
N SER A 210 -15.35 -3.06 -1.84
CA SER A 210 -15.13 -3.47 -0.44
C SER A 210 -15.40 -2.34 0.56
N GLN A 211 -15.08 -1.10 0.21
CA GLN A 211 -15.31 0.05 1.07
C GLN A 211 -16.75 0.56 0.99
N SER A 212 -17.34 0.56 -0.21
CA SER A 212 -18.67 1.13 -0.45
C SER A 212 -19.79 0.26 0.13
N VAL A 213 -19.64 -1.07 0.15
CA VAL A 213 -20.67 -1.98 0.70
C VAL A 213 -21.03 -1.63 2.14
N ALA A 214 -20.03 -1.49 3.01
CA ALA A 214 -20.26 -1.15 4.42
C ALA A 214 -20.77 0.30 4.58
N ARG A 215 -20.33 1.23 3.73
CA ARG A 215 -20.77 2.63 3.74
C ARG A 215 -22.25 2.76 3.38
N PHE A 216 -22.69 2.12 2.30
CA PHE A 216 -24.07 2.21 1.83
C PHE A 216 -25.03 1.34 2.65
N ALA A 217 -24.57 0.20 3.17
CA ALA A 217 -25.39 -0.64 4.03
C ALA A 217 -25.82 0.07 5.32
N LYS A 218 -24.97 0.92 5.89
CA LYS A 218 -25.33 1.75 7.07
C LYS A 218 -26.52 2.66 6.82
N ARG A 219 -26.73 3.09 5.58
CA ARG A 219 -27.85 3.97 5.18
C ARG A 219 -28.98 3.19 4.49
N GLY A 220 -28.89 1.86 4.44
CA GLY A 220 -29.84 1.02 3.71
C GLY A 220 -29.92 1.31 2.21
N ASN A 221 -28.90 1.93 1.61
CA ASN A 221 -28.96 2.40 0.23
C ASN A 221 -28.39 1.36 -0.76
N TRP A 222 -29.12 0.26 -0.93
CA TRP A 222 -28.71 -0.84 -1.82
C TRP A 222 -28.47 -0.37 -3.25
N ASN A 223 -29.37 0.47 -3.78
CA ASN A 223 -29.31 0.92 -5.17
C ASN A 223 -28.02 1.72 -5.44
N ALA A 224 -27.61 2.62 -4.55
CA ALA A 224 -26.36 3.38 -4.73
C ALA A 224 -25.12 2.47 -4.69
N PHE A 225 -25.15 1.40 -3.89
CA PHE A 225 -24.09 0.40 -3.91
C PHE A 225 -24.07 -0.38 -5.23
N VAL A 226 -25.22 -0.84 -5.72
CA VAL A 226 -25.34 -1.55 -7.01
C VAL A 226 -24.87 -0.67 -8.17
N GLU A 227 -25.34 0.58 -8.25
CA GLU A 227 -24.93 1.54 -9.29
C GLU A 227 -23.42 1.76 -9.26
N GLY A 228 -22.85 2.03 -8.08
CA GLY A 228 -21.42 2.23 -7.93
C GLY A 228 -20.60 0.97 -8.23
N ALA A 229 -21.06 -0.20 -7.79
CA ALA A 229 -20.39 -1.46 -8.07
C ALA A 229 -20.38 -1.73 -9.58
N TYR A 230 -21.53 -1.64 -10.24
CA TYR A 230 -21.65 -1.78 -11.68
C TYR A 230 -20.72 -0.81 -12.43
N GLU A 231 -20.75 0.47 -12.03
CA GLU A 231 -19.89 1.51 -12.61
C GLU A 231 -18.41 1.12 -12.51
N ARG A 232 -17.93 0.61 -11.37
CA ARG A 232 -16.53 0.17 -11.22
C ARG A 232 -16.21 -1.05 -12.08
N LEU A 233 -17.16 -1.98 -12.23
CA LEU A 233 -16.96 -3.22 -13.01
C LEU A 233 -16.75 -2.94 -14.50
N ILE A 234 -17.46 -1.95 -15.06
CA ILE A 234 -17.33 -1.59 -16.48
C ILE A 234 -16.08 -0.76 -16.78
N GLN A 235 -15.40 -0.21 -15.76
CA GLN A 235 -14.18 0.56 -15.97
C GLN A 235 -12.97 -0.36 -16.22
N PRO A 236 -12.10 -0.02 -17.18
CA PRO A 236 -10.84 -0.73 -17.37
C PRO A 236 -9.86 -0.46 -16.23
N GLU A 237 -8.88 -1.35 -16.06
CA GLU A 237 -7.75 -1.12 -15.16
C GLU A 237 -6.90 0.08 -15.64
N CYS A 238 -6.37 0.85 -14.68
CA CYS A 238 -5.52 1.99 -15.00
C CYS A 238 -4.08 1.52 -15.27
N LEU A 239 -3.64 1.59 -16.52
CA LEU A 239 -2.27 1.23 -16.91
C LEU A 239 -1.22 2.32 -16.60
N GLY A 240 -1.67 3.52 -16.22
CA GLY A 240 -0.78 4.66 -15.97
C GLY A 240 -0.05 5.19 -17.20
N THR A 241 -0.47 4.78 -18.40
CA THR A 241 0.06 5.26 -19.67
C THR A 241 -0.79 6.38 -20.23
N ALA A 242 -0.20 7.18 -21.13
CA ALA A 242 -0.93 8.18 -21.89
C ALA A 242 -1.98 7.48 -22.80
N VAL A 243 -3.23 7.93 -22.73
CA VAL A 243 -4.34 7.45 -23.57
C VAL A 243 -5.08 8.65 -24.16
N GLN A 244 -5.87 8.42 -25.22
CA GLN A 244 -6.68 9.49 -25.82
C GLN A 244 -7.66 10.05 -24.78
N ALA A 245 -7.71 11.37 -24.65
CA ALA A 245 -8.47 12.06 -23.61
C ALA A 245 -9.98 11.85 -23.77
N ASP A 246 -10.49 11.72 -25.00
CA ASP A 246 -11.89 11.43 -25.32
C ASP A 246 -12.31 9.96 -25.09
N GLY A 247 -11.34 9.05 -24.93
CA GLY A 247 -11.57 7.62 -24.77
C GLY A 247 -11.88 7.18 -23.33
N GLY A 248 -11.95 8.09 -22.36
CA GLY A 248 -12.08 7.76 -20.94
C GLY A 248 -13.01 8.66 -20.16
N ALA A 249 -13.57 8.14 -19.07
CA ALA A 249 -14.22 8.94 -18.05
C ALA A 249 -13.16 9.53 -17.11
N TRP A 250 -13.05 10.85 -17.10
CA TRP A 250 -12.04 11.58 -16.34
C TRP A 250 -12.66 12.47 -15.29
N LEU A 251 -11.90 12.69 -14.22
CA LEU A 251 -12.25 13.61 -13.15
C LEU A 251 -11.11 14.58 -12.90
N GLU A 252 -11.48 15.83 -12.64
CA GLU A 252 -10.59 16.93 -12.29
C GLU A 252 -10.91 17.42 -10.88
N LEU A 253 -9.94 18.09 -10.26
CA LEU A 253 -10.16 18.76 -9.00
C LEU A 253 -10.82 20.12 -9.22
N SER A 254 -11.95 20.37 -8.57
CA SER A 254 -12.80 21.54 -8.78
C SER A 254 -12.15 22.85 -8.29
N GLN A 255 -11.19 22.78 -7.36
CA GLN A 255 -10.54 23.96 -6.77
C GLN A 255 -9.13 24.22 -7.32
N GLY A 256 -8.96 25.27 -8.11
CA GLY A 256 -7.69 26.00 -8.30
C GLY A 256 -6.50 25.24 -8.89
N VAL A 257 -6.69 24.00 -9.35
CA VAL A 257 -5.71 23.15 -10.06
C VAL A 257 -6.37 22.23 -11.09
N ALA A 258 -7.59 22.57 -11.55
CA ALA A 258 -8.34 21.75 -12.51
C ALA A 258 -7.50 21.40 -13.75
N ASP A 259 -6.67 22.33 -14.21
CA ASP A 259 -5.81 22.14 -15.38
C ASP A 259 -4.54 21.31 -15.12
N LEU A 260 -4.23 21.01 -13.84
CA LEU A 260 -3.00 20.31 -13.43
C LEU A 260 -3.26 18.89 -12.93
N PHE A 261 -4.50 18.54 -12.62
CA PHE A 261 -4.85 17.24 -12.07
C PHE A 261 -6.00 16.61 -12.84
N VAL A 262 -5.69 15.49 -13.50
CA VAL A 262 -6.71 14.62 -14.09
C VAL A 262 -6.52 13.19 -13.64
N THR A 263 -7.60 12.52 -13.24
CA THR A 263 -7.59 11.10 -12.89
C THR A 263 -8.65 10.34 -13.66
N CYS A 264 -8.35 9.11 -14.07
CA CYS A 264 -9.37 8.25 -14.66
C CYS A 264 -10.40 7.84 -13.60
N LYS A 265 -11.59 7.48 -14.06
CA LYS A 265 -12.71 7.01 -13.22
C LYS A 265 -12.31 5.85 -12.31
N THR A 266 -11.54 4.88 -12.80
CA THR A 266 -11.05 3.73 -12.01
C THR A 266 -10.28 4.18 -10.77
N CYS A 267 -9.24 4.99 -10.96
CA CYS A 267 -8.44 5.51 -9.85
C CYS A 267 -9.24 6.44 -8.94
N TYR A 268 -10.17 7.24 -9.47
CA TYR A 268 -11.08 8.02 -8.63
C TYR A 268 -11.94 7.11 -7.74
N MET A 269 -12.55 6.08 -8.30
CA MET A 269 -13.39 5.16 -7.54
C MET A 269 -12.58 4.45 -6.45
N ASP A 270 -11.43 3.89 -6.82
CA ASP A 270 -10.63 3.08 -5.91
C ASP A 270 -9.91 3.92 -4.84
N TYR A 271 -9.61 5.20 -5.07
CA TYR A 271 -8.81 6.01 -4.14
C TYR A 271 -9.47 7.27 -3.56
N LEU A 272 -10.53 7.78 -4.18
CA LEU A 272 -11.12 9.09 -3.82
C LEU A 272 -12.61 9.02 -3.50
N ALA A 273 -13.41 8.22 -4.23
CA ALA A 273 -14.88 8.23 -4.14
C ALA A 273 -15.44 7.87 -2.76
N ASN A 274 -14.69 7.11 -1.97
CA ASN A 274 -15.03 6.75 -0.59
C ASN A 274 -14.33 7.62 0.46
N GLY A 275 -13.51 8.59 0.05
CA GLY A 275 -12.80 9.50 0.95
C GLY A 275 -13.56 10.79 1.23
N ASP A 276 -13.07 11.51 2.26
CA ASP A 276 -13.65 12.76 2.79
C ASP A 276 -13.70 13.88 1.73
N PHE A 277 -12.82 13.81 0.73
CA PHE A 277 -12.64 14.83 -0.31
C PHE A 277 -13.33 14.46 -1.64
N ALA A 278 -14.17 13.41 -1.68
CA ALA A 278 -14.80 12.94 -2.93
C ALA A 278 -15.58 14.06 -3.67
N ASN A 279 -16.24 14.95 -2.91
CA ASN A 279 -17.04 16.04 -3.45
C ASN A 279 -16.21 17.19 -4.05
N GLU A 280 -14.88 17.15 -3.92
CA GLU A 280 -13.99 18.14 -4.54
C GLU A 280 -13.66 17.81 -5.98
N TYR A 281 -14.06 16.64 -6.47
CA TYR A 281 -13.79 16.18 -7.84
C TYR A 281 -15.03 16.27 -8.70
N ALA A 282 -14.88 16.79 -9.91
CA ALA A 282 -15.94 16.91 -10.89
C ALA A 282 -15.58 16.13 -12.16
N ALA A 283 -16.61 15.74 -12.92
CA ALA A 283 -16.40 15.17 -14.24
C ALA A 283 -15.68 16.18 -15.13
N SER A 284 -14.60 15.73 -15.77
CA SER A 284 -13.85 16.53 -16.71
C SER A 284 -14.39 16.36 -18.12
N SER A 285 -14.41 17.46 -18.89
CA SER A 285 -14.65 17.43 -20.32
C SER A 285 -13.31 17.62 -21.03
N PRO A 286 -12.78 16.60 -21.72
CA PRO A 286 -11.52 16.75 -22.43
C PRO A 286 -11.64 17.84 -23.51
N PRO A 287 -10.58 18.65 -23.73
CA PRO A 287 -10.59 19.66 -24.76
C PRO A 287 -10.80 18.98 -26.13
N PRO A 288 -11.68 19.50 -26.99
CA PRO A 288 -11.99 18.86 -28.26
C PRO A 288 -10.76 18.81 -29.17
N GLY A 289 -10.45 17.63 -29.72
CA GLY A 289 -9.44 17.47 -30.77
C GLY A 289 -8.67 16.14 -30.72
N PRO A 290 -8.29 15.57 -31.87
CA PRO A 290 -7.80 14.18 -32.00
C PRO A 290 -6.39 13.90 -31.46
N ASN A 291 -5.75 14.85 -30.77
CA ASN A 291 -4.34 14.77 -30.38
C ASN A 291 -4.09 14.99 -28.88
N HIS A 292 -5.13 15.15 -28.06
CA HIS A 292 -4.95 15.32 -26.62
C HIS A 292 -4.85 13.95 -25.95
N GLN A 293 -3.67 13.64 -25.43
CA GLN A 293 -3.45 12.46 -24.60
C GLN A 293 -3.37 12.87 -23.14
N TRP A 294 -4.04 12.09 -22.28
CA TRP A 294 -3.99 12.25 -20.84
C TRP A 294 -3.39 11.02 -20.19
N THR A 295 -2.64 11.27 -19.12
CA THR A 295 -2.09 10.24 -18.23
C THR A 295 -2.76 10.41 -16.87
N CYS A 296 -3.30 9.34 -16.31
CA CYS A 296 -3.90 9.40 -14.98
C CYS A 296 -2.87 9.85 -13.93
N THR A 297 -3.14 10.98 -13.28
CA THR A 297 -2.22 11.57 -12.29
C THR A 297 -2.04 10.67 -11.08
N LEU A 298 -3.11 9.98 -10.63
CA LEU A 298 -3.05 9.00 -9.55
C LEU A 298 -2.30 7.71 -9.89
N SER A 299 -1.92 7.47 -11.15
CA SER A 299 -1.03 6.35 -11.46
C SER A 299 0.41 6.61 -10.98
N GLN A 300 0.79 7.88 -10.81
CA GLN A 300 2.12 8.26 -10.35
C GLN A 300 2.26 8.03 -8.84
N LEU A 301 3.31 7.32 -8.44
CA LEU A 301 3.55 6.99 -7.04
C LEU A 301 3.75 8.24 -6.16
N SER A 302 4.42 9.27 -6.67
CA SER A 302 4.58 10.57 -6.00
C SER A 302 3.24 11.18 -5.60
N VAL A 303 2.26 11.14 -6.50
CA VAL A 303 0.91 11.65 -6.26
C VAL A 303 0.17 10.77 -5.24
N ARG A 304 0.30 9.45 -5.34
CA ARG A 304 -0.31 8.52 -4.36
C ARG A 304 0.25 8.73 -2.95
N TRP A 305 1.54 9.01 -2.82
CA TRP A 305 2.14 9.37 -1.54
C TRP A 305 1.62 10.69 -0.96
N ALA A 306 1.37 11.69 -1.81
CA ALA A 306 0.75 12.94 -1.36
C ALA A 306 -0.68 12.72 -0.89
N LEU A 307 -1.46 11.89 -1.60
CA LEU A 307 -2.82 11.53 -1.20
C LEU A 307 -2.84 10.79 0.13
N GLU A 308 -1.93 9.83 0.33
CA GLU A 308 -1.77 9.13 1.61
C GLU A 308 -1.46 10.09 2.75
N ALA A 309 -0.55 11.05 2.53
CA ALA A 309 -0.20 12.06 3.53
C ALA A 309 -1.40 12.95 3.88
N ALA A 310 -2.15 13.42 2.87
CA ALA A 310 -3.36 14.22 3.07
C ALA A 310 -4.44 13.47 3.84
N ASN A 311 -4.67 12.19 3.52
CA ASN A 311 -5.62 11.34 4.24
C ASN A 311 -5.21 11.13 5.70
N SER A 312 -3.91 10.91 5.94
CA SER A 312 -3.38 10.71 7.29
C SER A 312 -3.46 11.98 8.15
N ARG A 313 -3.24 13.15 7.53
CA ARG A 313 -3.29 14.46 8.19
C ARG A 313 -4.70 15.08 8.22
N GLN A 314 -5.67 14.46 7.53
CA GLN A 314 -6.99 15.03 7.25
C GLN A 314 -6.93 16.44 6.64
N TYR A 315 -5.92 16.70 5.81
CA TYR A 315 -5.67 18.03 5.27
C TYR A 315 -5.35 17.96 3.78
N HIS A 316 -6.38 18.17 2.96
CA HIS A 316 -6.30 18.03 1.50
C HIS A 316 -5.44 19.07 0.81
N ALA A 317 -5.27 20.26 1.39
CA ALA A 317 -4.38 21.29 0.85
C ALA A 317 -2.94 20.77 0.62
N VAL A 318 -2.46 19.85 1.48
CA VAL A 318 -1.15 19.18 1.32
C VAL A 318 -1.07 18.41 0.00
N PHE A 319 -2.16 17.73 -0.37
CA PHE A 319 -2.25 17.02 -1.63
C PHE A 319 -2.27 18.00 -2.81
N ILE A 320 -3.06 19.07 -2.73
CA ILE A 320 -3.13 20.11 -3.76
C ILE A 320 -1.76 20.75 -3.99
N GLU A 321 -1.05 21.14 -2.93
CA GLU A 321 0.29 21.73 -3.01
C GLU A 321 1.30 20.78 -3.66
N ALA A 322 1.31 19.51 -3.28
CA ALA A 322 2.19 18.52 -3.88
C ALA A 322 1.87 18.29 -5.36
N VAL A 323 0.58 18.20 -5.72
CA VAL A 323 0.15 18.03 -7.12
C VAL A 323 0.57 19.22 -7.99
N ARG A 324 0.45 20.46 -7.51
CA ARG A 324 0.92 21.65 -8.24
C ARG A 324 2.39 21.55 -8.65
N VAL A 325 3.23 21.02 -7.75
CA VAL A 325 4.64 20.80 -8.02
C VAL A 325 4.80 19.64 -9.01
N ILE A 326 4.16 18.50 -8.75
CA ILE A 326 4.37 17.27 -9.52
C ILE A 326 3.90 17.37 -10.97
N SER A 327 2.78 18.04 -11.26
CA SER A 327 2.14 18.02 -12.57
C SER A 327 2.97 18.63 -13.70
N GLY A 328 3.95 19.48 -13.38
CA GLY A 328 4.89 20.05 -14.37
C GLY A 328 6.17 19.23 -14.57
N LEU A 329 6.35 18.12 -13.85
CA LEU A 329 7.60 17.38 -13.81
C LEU A 329 7.57 16.14 -14.70
N SER A 330 8.75 15.72 -15.15
CA SER A 330 8.89 14.40 -15.78
C SER A 330 8.53 13.30 -14.78
N PRO A 331 7.75 12.29 -15.21
CA PRO A 331 7.32 11.22 -14.32
C PRO A 331 8.50 10.39 -13.82
N CYS A 332 8.40 9.93 -12.58
CA CYS A 332 9.39 9.05 -11.96
C CYS A 332 9.27 7.62 -12.50
N THR A 333 9.97 7.33 -13.60
CA THR A 333 9.91 6.04 -14.32
C THR A 333 11.22 5.26 -14.24
N PRO A 334 11.23 3.96 -14.62
CA PRO A 334 12.44 3.15 -14.65
C PRO A 334 13.51 3.66 -15.64
N ALA A 335 13.12 4.49 -16.61
CA ALA A 335 14.05 5.12 -17.56
C ALA A 335 14.93 6.21 -16.92
N GLY A 336 14.60 6.63 -15.70
CA GLY A 336 15.25 7.77 -15.05
C GLY A 336 14.78 9.11 -15.62
N ILE A 337 15.34 10.20 -15.09
CA ILE A 337 15.05 11.56 -15.54
C ILE A 337 16.37 12.24 -15.88
N THR A 338 16.45 12.82 -17.08
CA THR A 338 17.56 13.68 -17.51
C THR A 338 17.18 15.12 -17.26
N GLY A 339 18.05 15.88 -16.60
CA GLY A 339 17.70 17.21 -16.09
C GLY A 339 16.71 17.16 -14.93
N GLY A 340 16.29 18.32 -14.45
CA GLY A 340 15.38 18.46 -13.31
C GLY A 340 16.09 18.60 -11.96
N ARG A 341 15.32 18.77 -10.89
CA ARG A 341 15.87 18.95 -9.54
C ARG A 341 15.95 17.63 -8.79
N TRP A 342 17.05 17.46 -8.06
CA TRP A 342 17.40 16.25 -7.34
C TRP A 342 17.73 16.57 -5.90
N PHE A 343 17.31 15.70 -4.99
CA PHE A 343 17.47 15.92 -3.56
C PHE A 343 18.18 14.75 -2.91
N SER A 344 19.09 15.02 -1.97
CA SER A 344 19.69 14.01 -1.08
C SER A 344 19.42 14.36 0.37
N LEU A 345 19.76 13.43 1.27
CA LEU A 345 19.72 13.65 2.71
C LEU A 345 20.76 14.69 3.11
N VAL A 346 20.46 15.55 4.09
CA VAL A 346 21.43 16.55 4.63
C VAL A 346 22.74 15.90 5.13
N ARG A 347 22.68 14.64 5.55
CA ARG A 347 23.88 13.83 5.79
C ARG A 347 24.39 13.29 4.45
N GLU A 348 25.67 13.50 4.13
CA GLU A 348 26.28 13.03 2.88
C GLU A 348 25.96 11.55 2.61
N CYS A 349 25.16 11.32 1.57
CA CYS A 349 24.67 10.00 1.20
C CYS A 349 24.93 9.74 -0.30
N PRO A 350 26.21 9.52 -0.69
CA PRO A 350 26.59 9.34 -2.08
C PRO A 350 25.95 8.05 -2.64
N GLY A 351 25.08 8.18 -3.66
CA GLY A 351 24.33 7.04 -4.23
C GLY A 351 22.86 7.00 -3.83
N PHE A 352 22.41 7.93 -2.97
CA PHE A 352 20.99 8.15 -2.70
C PHE A 352 20.57 9.52 -3.25
N SER A 353 19.52 9.52 -4.07
CA SER A 353 18.94 10.73 -4.62
C SER A 353 17.49 10.50 -4.99
N ILE A 354 16.63 11.45 -4.68
CA ILE A 354 15.22 11.42 -5.05
C ILE A 354 14.91 12.56 -6.01
N CYS A 355 14.06 12.30 -7.00
CA CYS A 355 13.60 13.33 -7.92
C CYS A 355 12.65 14.30 -7.21
N GLU A 356 12.52 15.50 -7.76
CA GLU A 356 11.63 16.54 -7.25
C GLU A 356 10.18 16.07 -7.01
N GLY A 357 9.62 15.25 -7.91
CA GLY A 357 8.26 14.72 -7.73
C GLY A 357 8.13 13.81 -6.51
N CYS A 358 9.12 12.94 -6.27
CA CYS A 358 9.15 12.10 -5.06
C CYS A 358 9.46 12.92 -3.81
N HIS A 359 10.27 13.98 -3.91
CA HIS A 359 10.50 14.90 -2.80
C HIS A 359 9.20 15.64 -2.43
N ALA A 360 8.46 16.19 -3.39
CA ALA A 360 7.17 16.83 -3.14
C ALA A 360 6.14 15.86 -2.55
N GLY A 361 5.99 14.69 -3.19
CA GLY A 361 4.95 13.72 -2.85
C GLY A 361 5.22 12.86 -1.62
N ALA A 362 6.45 12.38 -1.44
CA ALA A 362 6.82 11.48 -0.34
C ALA A 362 7.29 12.25 0.90
N ILE A 363 8.06 13.32 0.71
CA ILE A 363 8.82 13.98 1.77
C ILE A 363 8.14 15.27 2.24
N GLN A 364 7.94 16.25 1.36
CA GLN A 364 7.38 17.55 1.72
C GLN A 364 5.94 17.44 2.23
N SER A 365 5.11 16.59 1.60
CA SER A 365 3.73 16.33 2.04
C SER A 365 3.63 15.82 3.50
N ARG A 366 4.71 15.19 3.99
CA ARG A 366 4.83 14.66 5.36
C ARG A 366 5.60 15.61 6.30
N GLY A 367 5.97 16.81 5.84
CA GLY A 367 6.71 17.80 6.63
C GLY A 367 8.20 17.47 6.82
N LEU A 368 8.76 16.55 6.02
CA LEU A 368 10.14 16.08 6.16
C LEU A 368 11.14 16.81 5.25
N GLY A 369 10.72 17.85 4.54
CA GLY A 369 11.54 18.52 3.52
C GLY A 369 12.85 19.11 4.06
N TYR A 370 12.87 19.56 5.32
CA TYR A 370 14.05 20.14 5.96
C TYR A 370 15.21 19.14 6.16
N LEU A 371 14.95 17.84 6.01
CA LEU A 371 15.94 16.76 6.13
C LEU A 371 16.65 16.46 4.80
N PHE A 372 16.30 17.20 3.74
CA PHE A 372 16.82 17.05 2.40
C PHE A 372 17.38 18.37 1.88
N PHE A 373 18.38 18.28 1.01
CA PHE A 373 18.94 19.42 0.28
C PHE A 373 19.01 19.11 -1.21
N GLU A 374 18.97 20.16 -2.03
CA GLU A 374 19.08 20.05 -3.48
C GLU A 374 20.53 19.78 -3.90
N ILE A 375 20.74 18.75 -4.72
CA ILE A 375 22.06 18.35 -5.21
C ILE A 375 22.36 19.16 -6.49
N PRO A 376 23.54 19.79 -6.60
CA PRO A 376 23.92 20.48 -7.83
C PRO A 376 24.13 19.46 -8.97
N LEU A 377 23.51 19.73 -10.12
CA LEU A 377 23.72 18.92 -11.32
C LEU A 377 24.97 19.36 -12.10
N PRO A 378 25.62 18.44 -12.84
CA PRO A 378 26.61 18.79 -13.85
C PRO A 378 26.02 19.74 -14.92
N PRO A 379 26.87 20.46 -15.68
CA PRO A 379 26.42 21.24 -16.83
C PRO A 379 25.58 20.40 -17.80
N GLU A 380 24.55 20.99 -18.42
CA GLU A 380 23.52 20.28 -19.22
C GLU A 380 24.10 19.27 -20.23
N GLY A 381 25.19 19.61 -20.92
CA GLY A 381 25.84 18.73 -21.91
C GLY A 381 26.53 17.47 -21.33
N LEU A 382 26.61 17.34 -20.01
CA LEU A 382 27.22 16.22 -19.29
C LEU A 382 26.20 15.47 -18.42
N GLN A 383 24.93 15.87 -18.43
CA GLN A 383 23.90 15.24 -17.60
C GLN A 383 23.47 13.90 -18.20
N THR A 384 23.42 12.88 -17.35
CA THR A 384 22.87 11.56 -17.67
C THR A 384 21.57 11.35 -16.94
N ALA A 385 20.70 10.48 -17.46
CA ALA A 385 19.49 10.09 -16.77
C ALA A 385 19.83 9.51 -15.38
N MET A 386 19.25 10.10 -14.33
CA MET A 386 19.39 9.62 -12.96
C MET A 386 18.13 8.83 -12.56
N LEU A 387 18.32 7.74 -11.82
CA LEU A 387 17.22 6.92 -11.29
C LEU A 387 16.91 7.34 -9.85
N CYS A 388 15.66 7.70 -9.59
CA CYS A 388 15.19 8.06 -8.25
C CYS A 388 15.24 6.85 -7.32
N SER A 389 15.84 6.98 -6.13
CA SER A 389 15.87 5.92 -5.10
C SER A 389 14.47 5.53 -4.60
N LEU A 390 13.48 6.38 -4.85
CA LEU A 390 12.07 6.19 -4.55
C LEU A 390 11.24 5.76 -5.79
N CYS A 391 11.89 5.36 -6.89
CA CYS A 391 11.23 4.69 -8.02
C CYS A 391 11.01 3.21 -7.70
N PRO A 392 9.85 2.60 -8.03
CA PRO A 392 9.62 1.16 -7.83
C PRO A 392 10.65 0.23 -8.46
N SER A 393 11.30 0.66 -9.55
CA SER A 393 12.36 -0.10 -10.22
C SER A 393 13.76 0.17 -9.68
N ALA A 394 13.90 1.10 -8.73
CA ALA A 394 15.19 1.35 -8.09
C ALA A 394 15.56 0.20 -7.14
N PRO A 395 16.87 -0.08 -7.00
CA PRO A 395 17.34 -0.98 -5.97
C PRO A 395 16.82 -0.56 -4.59
N ARG A 396 16.37 -1.54 -3.80
CA ARG A 396 15.92 -1.35 -2.40
C ARG A 396 14.71 -0.44 -2.22
N PHE A 397 13.97 -0.13 -3.28
CA PHE A 397 12.75 0.70 -3.19
C PHE A 397 11.81 0.26 -2.06
N GLU A 398 11.44 -1.01 -2.01
CA GLU A 398 10.51 -1.51 -0.98
C GLU A 398 11.06 -1.31 0.44
N ARG A 399 12.36 -1.52 0.65
CA ARG A 399 13.01 -1.31 1.95
C ARG A 399 13.08 0.16 2.33
N LEU A 400 13.43 1.03 1.39
CA LEU A 400 13.42 2.48 1.60
C LEU A 400 11.99 2.97 1.92
N ARG A 401 10.98 2.45 1.22
CA ARG A 401 9.57 2.75 1.47
C ARG A 401 9.15 2.30 2.87
N GLU A 402 9.46 1.06 3.26
CA GLU A 402 9.19 0.52 4.61
C GLU A 402 9.84 1.39 5.69
N LYS A 403 11.11 1.77 5.51
CA LYS A 403 11.85 2.61 6.46
C LYS A 403 11.33 4.05 6.51
N LEU A 404 10.87 4.59 5.39
CA LEU A 404 10.22 5.90 5.36
C LEU A 404 8.88 5.86 6.11
N CYS A 405 8.07 4.82 5.90
CA CYS A 405 6.85 4.62 6.66
C CYS A 405 7.14 4.48 8.16
N GLU A 406 8.15 3.68 8.55
CA GLU A 406 8.59 3.54 9.93
C GLU A 406 9.01 4.89 10.55
N ALA A 407 9.81 5.68 9.82
CA ALA A 407 10.23 7.01 10.25
C ALA A 407 9.05 7.96 10.49
N VAL A 408 8.05 7.91 9.60
CA VAL A 408 6.83 8.74 9.71
C VAL A 408 5.96 8.28 10.87
N ASP A 409 5.77 6.97 11.02
CA ASP A 409 4.93 6.41 12.07
C ASP A 409 5.55 6.62 13.46
N THR A 410 6.87 6.45 13.60
CA THR A 410 7.58 6.57 14.89
C THR A 410 8.06 7.98 15.21
N GLY A 411 8.07 8.89 14.23
CA GLY A 411 8.73 10.19 14.34
C GLY A 411 10.25 10.12 14.36
N ASN A 412 10.85 8.93 14.21
CA ASN A 412 12.30 8.74 14.22
C ASN A 412 12.84 8.62 12.79
N PHE A 413 13.27 9.75 12.23
CA PHE A 413 13.83 9.78 10.88
C PHE A 413 15.20 9.10 10.73
N ASP A 414 15.95 8.94 11.83
CA ASP A 414 17.26 8.27 11.78
C ASP A 414 17.14 6.85 11.22
N VAL A 415 16.01 6.16 11.46
CA VAL A 415 15.76 4.81 10.92
C VAL A 415 15.79 4.78 9.39
N PHE A 416 15.26 5.82 8.74
CA PHE A 416 15.32 5.96 7.28
C PHE A 416 16.70 6.42 6.82
N SER A 417 17.23 7.49 7.42
CA SER A 417 18.50 8.05 6.96
C SER A 417 19.69 7.11 7.18
N ASP A 418 19.74 6.39 8.29
CA ASP A 418 20.82 5.44 8.57
C ASP A 418 20.76 4.24 7.62
N PHE A 419 19.55 3.79 7.26
CA PHE A 419 19.40 2.77 6.22
C PHE A 419 19.92 3.29 4.87
N ALA A 420 19.48 4.48 4.45
CA ALA A 420 19.94 5.07 3.19
C ALA A 420 21.47 5.25 3.16
N VAL A 421 22.06 5.83 4.21
CA VAL A 421 23.52 6.05 4.31
C VAL A 421 24.30 4.75 4.33
N LYS A 422 23.83 3.74 5.07
CA LYS A 422 24.47 2.42 5.11
C LYS A 422 24.51 1.78 3.73
N PHE A 423 23.37 1.74 3.05
CA PHE A 423 23.25 1.02 1.77
C PHE A 423 23.67 1.84 0.55
N ALA A 424 23.83 3.16 0.68
CA ALA A 424 24.42 4.02 -0.35
C ALA A 424 25.82 3.54 -0.79
N ARG A 425 26.56 2.92 0.13
CA ARG A 425 27.91 2.38 -0.13
C ARG A 425 27.94 0.88 -0.46
N VAL A 426 26.81 0.20 -0.35
CA VAL A 426 26.69 -1.24 -0.60
C VAL A 426 26.23 -1.44 -2.05
N PRO A 427 26.94 -2.23 -2.87
CA PRO A 427 26.49 -2.58 -4.22
C PRO A 427 25.13 -3.28 -4.19
N ALA A 428 24.23 -2.90 -5.12
CA ALA A 428 22.92 -3.51 -5.22
C ALA A 428 23.02 -4.99 -5.64
N TYR A 429 22.35 -5.88 -4.90
CA TYR A 429 22.19 -7.27 -5.25
C TYR A 429 21.32 -7.39 -6.51
N PRO A 430 21.83 -7.92 -7.64
CA PRO A 430 21.07 -7.95 -8.88
C PRO A 430 20.13 -9.15 -8.98
N ARG A 431 19.97 -9.91 -7.88
CA ARG A 431 19.08 -11.07 -7.75
C ARG A 431 19.42 -12.28 -8.62
N THR A 432 20.22 -12.11 -9.68
CA THR A 432 20.63 -13.16 -10.61
C THR A 432 22.08 -13.00 -11.06
N GLY A 433 22.73 -14.11 -11.37
CA GLY A 433 24.07 -14.15 -11.94
C GLY A 433 25.21 -14.20 -10.91
N ALA A 434 26.41 -14.50 -11.40
CA ALA A 434 27.62 -14.57 -10.60
C ALA A 434 28.40 -13.24 -10.66
N TRP A 435 29.10 -12.91 -9.58
CA TRP A 435 29.83 -11.67 -9.37
C TRP A 435 31.30 -11.93 -9.10
N GLN A 436 32.17 -11.07 -9.61
CA GLN A 436 33.60 -11.07 -9.36
C GLN A 436 34.02 -9.73 -8.76
N ASN A 437 35.13 -9.70 -8.02
CA ASN A 437 35.70 -8.49 -7.43
C ASN A 437 34.74 -7.77 -6.46
N VAL A 438 33.96 -8.54 -5.70
CA VAL A 438 33.16 -8.02 -4.58
C VAL A 438 33.45 -8.78 -3.30
N LYS A 439 33.11 -8.16 -2.17
CA LYS A 439 33.25 -8.75 -0.85
C LYS A 439 32.17 -9.81 -0.64
N TRP A 440 32.56 -10.91 0.01
CA TRP A 440 31.70 -12.02 0.34
C TRP A 440 31.77 -12.38 1.82
N TRP A 441 30.66 -12.90 2.32
CA TRP A 441 30.51 -13.43 3.67
C TRP A 441 29.98 -14.86 3.60
N GLY A 442 30.22 -15.68 4.61
CA GLY A 442 29.57 -16.98 4.72
C GLY A 442 30.51 -18.12 5.09
N TYR A 443 30.24 -19.28 4.50
CA TYR A 443 30.96 -20.54 4.68
C TYR A 443 31.45 -21.07 3.33
N LEU A 444 32.37 -22.04 3.36
CA LEU A 444 32.77 -22.73 2.15
C LEU A 444 31.54 -23.37 1.49
N GLY A 445 31.21 -22.96 0.27
CA GLY A 445 30.04 -23.43 -0.46
C GLY A 445 28.70 -22.77 -0.07
N LEU A 446 28.71 -21.78 0.82
CA LEU A 446 27.54 -20.96 1.16
C LEU A 446 27.96 -19.49 1.33
N LEU A 447 27.92 -18.71 0.25
CA LEU A 447 28.34 -17.32 0.18
C LEU A 447 27.15 -16.36 0.09
N PHE A 448 27.33 -15.21 0.75
CA PHE A 448 26.40 -14.10 0.81
C PHE A 448 27.09 -12.85 0.30
N CYS A 449 26.43 -12.11 -0.60
CA CYS A 449 26.90 -10.78 -0.99
C CYS A 449 26.75 -9.79 0.18
N GLU A 450 27.39 -8.62 0.07
CA GLU A 450 27.37 -7.59 1.11
C GLU A 450 25.96 -7.19 1.56
N GLU A 451 25.05 -7.03 0.60
CA GLU A 451 23.66 -6.68 0.89
C GLU A 451 22.94 -7.81 1.65
N CYS A 452 22.99 -9.04 1.15
CA CYS A 452 22.39 -10.20 1.79
C CYS A 452 22.95 -10.47 3.19
N TYR A 453 24.25 -10.26 3.38
CA TYR A 453 24.87 -10.33 4.70
C TYR A 453 24.26 -9.29 5.64
N TYR A 454 24.27 -8.00 5.29
CA TYR A 454 23.77 -6.96 6.18
C TYR A 454 22.27 -7.01 6.41
N GLU A 455 21.49 -7.47 5.45
CA GLU A 455 20.03 -7.55 5.56
C GLU A 455 19.58 -8.75 6.39
N PHE A 456 20.10 -9.95 6.09
CA PHE A 456 19.58 -11.20 6.62
C PHE A 456 20.50 -11.83 7.66
N ILE A 457 21.80 -11.90 7.37
CA ILE A 457 22.71 -12.77 8.14
C ILE A 457 23.30 -12.04 9.35
N ALA A 458 23.68 -10.78 9.21
CA ALA A 458 24.35 -9.98 10.23
C ALA A 458 23.52 -9.79 11.51
N LYS A 459 22.18 -9.95 11.42
CA LYS A 459 21.26 -9.87 12.56
C LYS A 459 21.01 -11.22 13.24
N THR A 460 21.56 -12.30 12.69
CA THR A 460 21.41 -13.65 13.24
C THR A 460 22.61 -14.01 14.09
N ARG A 461 22.45 -15.03 14.96
CA ARG A 461 23.57 -15.60 15.71
C ARG A 461 24.69 -16.12 14.82
N LEU A 462 24.38 -16.56 13.59
CA LEU A 462 25.34 -17.07 12.62
C LEU A 462 26.21 -15.97 12.00
N GLY A 463 25.70 -14.74 11.91
CA GLY A 463 26.43 -13.62 11.30
C GLY A 463 27.72 -13.26 12.03
N HIS A 464 27.78 -13.50 13.34
CA HIS A 464 28.95 -13.19 14.16
C HIS A 464 30.07 -14.24 14.10
N SER A 465 29.81 -15.39 13.49
CA SER A 465 30.74 -16.53 13.46
C SER A 465 31.11 -16.98 12.04
N LEU A 466 30.91 -16.13 11.04
CA LEU A 466 31.19 -16.49 9.65
C LEU A 466 32.71 -16.60 9.42
N PRO A 467 33.22 -17.77 8.97
CA PRO A 467 34.64 -17.95 8.68
C PRO A 467 35.10 -17.14 7.46
N ILE A 468 34.19 -16.88 6.51
CA ILE A 468 34.40 -15.94 5.41
C ILE A 468 33.74 -14.63 5.79
N ASN A 469 34.53 -13.57 5.95
CA ASN A 469 34.05 -12.26 6.37
C ASN A 469 34.81 -11.18 5.59
N GLU A 470 34.09 -10.40 4.79
CA GLU A 470 34.64 -9.36 3.92
C GLU A 470 35.72 -9.85 2.93
N THR A 471 35.69 -11.13 2.57
CA THR A 471 36.70 -11.72 1.68
C THR A 471 36.40 -11.39 0.22
N MET A 472 37.37 -10.82 -0.48
CA MET A 472 37.27 -10.55 -1.92
C MET A 472 37.61 -11.81 -2.73
N TYR A 473 36.67 -12.27 -3.54
CA TYR A 473 36.92 -13.31 -4.54
C TYR A 473 37.10 -12.67 -5.92
N LYS A 474 38.21 -13.02 -6.58
CA LYS A 474 38.47 -12.60 -7.97
C LYS A 474 37.66 -13.39 -8.99
N GLU A 475 37.24 -14.59 -8.62
CA GLU A 475 36.42 -15.46 -9.44
C GLU A 475 34.93 -15.14 -9.29
N TYR A 476 34.15 -15.59 -10.26
CA TYR A 476 32.69 -15.48 -10.23
C TYR A 476 32.11 -16.34 -9.11
N GLN A 477 31.41 -15.69 -8.19
CA GLN A 477 30.69 -16.33 -7.09
C GLN A 477 29.20 -15.95 -7.15
N MET A 478 28.33 -16.80 -6.64
CA MET A 478 26.88 -16.53 -6.60
C MET A 478 26.43 -16.35 -5.15
N CYS A 479 25.51 -15.40 -4.92
CA CYS A 479 24.83 -15.31 -3.64
C CYS A 479 23.82 -16.45 -3.53
N GLN A 480 23.74 -17.06 -2.35
CA GLN A 480 22.96 -18.27 -2.09
C GLN A 480 21.79 -18.03 -1.12
N ILE A 481 21.24 -16.81 -1.11
CA ILE A 481 19.96 -16.44 -0.46
C ILE A 481 18.83 -16.46 -1.47
#